data_AF-A0A3A6QC59-F1
#
_entry.id   AF-A0A3A6QC59-F1
#
_cell.length_a   1.000
_cell.length_b   1.000
_cell.length_c   1.000
_cell.angle_alpha   90.00
_cell.angle_beta   90.00
_cell.angle_gamma   90.00
#
_symmetry.space_group_name_H-M   'P 1'
#
loop_
_entity.id
_entity.type
_entity.pdbx_description
1 polymer ?
#
loop_
_entity_poly.entity_id
_entity_poly.type
_entity_poly.pdbx_seq_one_letter_code
_entity_poly.pdbx_strand_id
1 'polypeptide(L)'
;MPSFEPTYYKTVLSSLEEERENATYSKSHFEEHWESLRVQWNDAAGRNVDNRNMTPLIDVYAQLLTQSQQHLEVKKTCSSLFESLQQLLIDAAHHHESFTQLMGDLAIQSEERDRTLRSSETLSKQVEEQQEEIAVQKQSANSHVKPI
;
A
#
# COMPACT_ATOMS: atom_id res chain seq x y z
N MET A 1 -17.84 -5.23 11.24
CA MET A 1 -16.86 -5.99 10.43
C MET A 1 -15.79 -6.47 11.39
N PRO A 2 -15.43 -7.76 11.42
CA PRO A 2 -14.23 -8.18 12.13
C PRO A 2 -13.06 -7.43 11.50
N SER A 3 -12.21 -6.81 12.32
CA SER A 3 -10.97 -6.18 11.87
C SER A 3 -10.16 -7.22 11.10
N PHE A 4 -9.73 -6.87 9.88
CA PHE A 4 -8.95 -7.77 9.04
C PHE A 4 -7.55 -7.86 9.63
N GLU A 5 -7.33 -8.80 10.55
CA GLU A 5 -6.01 -9.09 11.08
C GLU A 5 -5.23 -9.93 10.06
N PRO A 6 -4.10 -9.42 9.51
CA PRO A 6 -3.32 -10.15 8.52
C PRO A 6 -2.87 -11.53 9.02
N THR A 7 -2.55 -11.63 10.31
CA THR A 7 -2.14 -12.88 10.96
C THR A 7 -3.27 -13.91 10.95
N TYR A 8 -4.49 -13.49 11.33
CA TYR A 8 -5.66 -14.37 11.30
C TYR A 8 -5.95 -14.87 9.88
N TYR A 9 -5.90 -13.98 8.88
CA TYR A 9 -6.14 -14.36 7.50
C TYR A 9 -5.07 -15.33 6.96
N LYS A 10 -3.79 -15.13 7.32
CA LYS A 10 -2.70 -16.06 6.97
C LYS A 10 -2.89 -17.43 7.60
N THR A 11 -3.28 -17.50 8.87
CA THR A 11 -3.57 -18.78 9.54
C THR A 11 -4.72 -19.52 8.87
N VAL A 12 -5.80 -18.82 8.53
CA VAL A 12 -6.94 -19.42 7.81
C VAL A 12 -6.50 -19.93 6.43
N LEU A 13 -5.70 -19.16 5.69
CA LEU A 13 -5.21 -19.59 4.38
C LEU A 13 -4.35 -20.85 4.48
N SER A 14 -3.43 -20.88 5.45
CA SER A 14 -2.59 -22.06 5.71
C SER A 14 -3.41 -23.29 6.09
N SER A 15 -4.45 -23.12 6.92
CA SER A 15 -5.36 -24.21 7.30
C SER A 15 -6.11 -24.75 6.08
N LEU A 16 -6.57 -23.88 5.19
CA LEU A 16 -7.26 -24.30 3.95
C LEU A 16 -6.33 -25.03 2.98
N GLU A 17 -5.04 -24.65 2.93
CA GLU A 17 -4.03 -25.37 2.14
C GLU A 17 -3.80 -26.77 2.68
N GLU A 18 -3.67 -26.91 4.01
CA GLU A 18 -3.50 -28.21 4.68
C GLU A 18 -4.73 -29.10 4.49
N GLU A 19 -5.95 -28.58 4.66
CA GLU A 19 -7.19 -29.31 4.41
C GLU A 19 -7.28 -29.80 2.97
N ARG A 20 -6.85 -28.98 1.99
CA ARG A 20 -6.82 -29.37 0.57
C ARG A 20 -5.82 -30.48 0.31
N GLU A 21 -4.63 -30.41 0.91
CA GLU A 21 -3.60 -31.45 0.78
C GLU A 21 -4.11 -32.77 1.37
N ASN A 22 -4.71 -32.73 2.56
CA ASN A 22 -5.35 -33.88 3.19
C ASN A 22 -6.47 -34.48 2.34
N ALA A 23 -7.31 -33.64 1.71
CA ALA A 23 -8.37 -34.09 0.81
C ALA A 23 -7.82 -34.73 -0.48
N THR A 24 -6.72 -34.18 -1.01
CA THR A 24 -6.03 -34.71 -2.19
C THR A 24 -5.43 -36.08 -1.89
N TYR A 25 -4.76 -36.20 -0.75
CA TYR A 25 -4.21 -37.47 -0.27
C TYR A 25 -5.30 -38.51 -0.05
N SER A 26 -6.39 -38.12 0.63
CA SER A 26 -7.53 -39.00 0.91
C SER A 26 -8.18 -39.52 -0.38
N LYS A 27 -8.33 -38.67 -1.41
CA LYS A 27 -8.82 -39.08 -2.73
C LYS A 27 -7.89 -40.12 -3.37
N SER A 28 -6.59 -39.84 -3.43
CA SER A 28 -5.60 -40.76 -4.02
C SER A 28 -5.62 -42.12 -3.33
N HIS A 29 -5.63 -42.10 -1.99
CA HIS A 29 -5.69 -43.31 -1.18
C HIS A 29 -6.99 -44.09 -1.44
N PHE A 30 -8.13 -43.41 -1.53
CA PHE A 30 -9.41 -44.03 -1.88
C PHE A 30 -9.41 -44.64 -3.28
N GLU A 31 -8.86 -43.92 -4.28
CA GLU A 31 -8.76 -44.42 -5.66
C GLU A 31 -7.90 -45.69 -5.74
N GLU A 32 -6.78 -45.74 -5.03
CA GLU A 32 -5.94 -46.93 -4.95
C GLU A 32 -6.67 -48.13 -4.31
N HIS A 33 -7.39 -47.89 -3.22
CA HIS A 33 -8.18 -48.92 -2.55
C HIS A 33 -9.32 -49.43 -3.44
N TRP A 34 -10.01 -48.52 -4.11
CA TRP A 34 -11.06 -48.87 -5.04
C TRP A 34 -10.52 -49.66 -6.22
N GLU A 35 -9.38 -49.26 -6.78
CA GLU A 35 -8.74 -49.98 -7.89
C GLU A 35 -8.36 -51.41 -7.47
N SER A 36 -7.80 -51.58 -6.27
CA SER A 36 -7.49 -52.91 -5.72
C SER A 36 -8.75 -53.78 -5.57
N LEU A 37 -9.83 -53.20 -5.04
CA LEU A 37 -11.11 -53.89 -4.88
C LEU A 37 -11.74 -54.23 -6.25
N ARG A 38 -11.65 -53.33 -7.22
CA ARG A 38 -12.17 -53.51 -8.58
C ARG A 38 -11.50 -54.68 -9.29
N VAL A 39 -10.19 -54.84 -9.13
CA VAL A 39 -9.44 -55.98 -9.68
C VAL A 39 -9.91 -57.29 -9.07
N GLN A 40 -10.22 -57.31 -7.77
CA GLN A 40 -10.71 -58.51 -7.06
C GLN A 40 -12.19 -58.79 -7.33
N TRP A 41 -13.01 -57.75 -7.45
CA TRP A 41 -14.46 -57.81 -7.64
C TRP A 41 -14.86 -57.48 -9.08
N ASN A 42 -14.37 -58.29 -10.03
CA ASN A 42 -14.60 -58.08 -11.46
C ASN A 42 -15.77 -58.93 -12.02
N ASP A 43 -16.83 -59.12 -11.24
CA ASP A 43 -18.06 -59.75 -11.75
C ASP A 43 -19.00 -58.70 -12.36
N ALA A 44 -20.18 -59.13 -12.82
CA ALA A 44 -21.16 -58.21 -13.39
C ALA A 44 -21.73 -57.20 -12.36
N ALA A 45 -21.77 -57.56 -11.08
CA ALA A 45 -22.24 -56.67 -10.02
C ALA A 45 -21.20 -55.60 -9.72
N GLY A 46 -19.93 -55.98 -9.59
CA GLY A 46 -18.80 -55.07 -9.37
C GLY A 46 -18.64 -54.06 -10.49
N ARG A 47 -18.69 -54.48 -11.76
CA ARG A 47 -18.68 -53.57 -12.92
C ARG A 47 -19.87 -52.60 -12.93
N ASN A 48 -21.05 -53.05 -12.51
CA ASN A 48 -22.23 -52.19 -12.42
C ASN A 48 -22.10 -51.15 -11.31
N VAL A 49 -21.52 -51.52 -10.16
CA VAL A 49 -21.26 -50.60 -9.05
C VAL A 49 -20.19 -49.57 -9.44
N ASP A 50 -19.13 -50.01 -10.13
CA ASP A 50 -18.07 -49.14 -10.64
C ASP A 50 -18.65 -48.04 -11.53
N ASN A 51 -19.34 -48.45 -12.61
CA ASN A 51 -19.89 -47.53 -13.60
C ASN A 51 -20.99 -46.61 -13.04
N ARG A 52 -21.83 -47.10 -12.12
CA ARG A 52 -22.97 -46.32 -11.62
C ARG A 52 -22.63 -45.41 -10.46
N ASN A 53 -21.67 -45.80 -9.61
CA ASN A 53 -21.42 -45.11 -8.36
C ASN A 53 -19.99 -44.61 -8.26
N MET A 54 -19.00 -45.47 -8.52
CA MET A 54 -17.61 -45.15 -8.17
C MET A 54 -16.94 -44.24 -9.19
N THR A 55 -17.11 -44.48 -10.50
CA THR A 55 -16.61 -43.56 -11.53
C THR A 55 -17.21 -42.15 -11.39
N PRO A 56 -18.55 -41.99 -11.26
CA PRO A 56 -19.12 -40.66 -11.05
C PRO A 56 -18.68 -40.00 -9.74
N LEU A 57 -18.52 -40.76 -8.66
CA LEU A 57 -18.04 -40.24 -7.38
C LEU A 57 -16.61 -39.69 -7.49
N ILE A 58 -15.71 -40.44 -8.16
CA ILE A 58 -14.33 -40.03 -8.42
C ILE A 58 -14.31 -38.73 -9.25
N ASP A 59 -15.13 -38.66 -10.30
CA ASP A 59 -15.24 -37.48 -11.16
C ASP A 59 -15.72 -36.25 -10.38
N VAL A 60 -16.75 -36.40 -9.55
CA VAL A 60 -17.26 -35.31 -8.68
C VAL A 60 -16.18 -34.86 -7.70
N TYR A 61 -15.43 -35.79 -7.11
CA TYR A 61 -14.33 -35.45 -6.19
C TYR A 61 -13.20 -34.69 -6.90
N ALA A 62 -12.86 -35.08 -8.13
CA ALA A 62 -11.88 -34.37 -8.95
C ALA A 62 -12.34 -32.95 -9.32
N GLN A 63 -13.63 -32.76 -9.62
CA GLN A 63 -14.20 -31.43 -9.86
C GLN A 63 -14.16 -30.57 -8.58
N LEU A 64 -14.51 -31.14 -7.44
CA LEU A 64 -14.48 -30.44 -6.16
C LEU A 64 -13.06 -30.01 -5.76
N LEU A 65 -12.06 -30.87 -5.95
CA LEU A 65 -10.65 -30.51 -5.74
C LEU A 65 -10.21 -29.37 -6.67
N THR A 66 -10.64 -29.40 -7.94
CA THR A 66 -10.35 -28.33 -8.90
C THR A 66 -10.96 -27.00 -8.44
N GLN A 67 -12.22 -27.01 -8.02
CA GLN A 67 -12.90 -25.82 -7.50
C GLN A 67 -12.25 -25.31 -6.20
N SER A 68 -11.87 -26.22 -5.30
CA SER A 68 -11.15 -25.89 -4.07
C SER A 68 -9.81 -25.21 -4.37
N GLN A 69 -9.08 -25.69 -5.39
CA GLN A 69 -7.83 -25.07 -5.83
C GLN A 69 -8.06 -23.65 -6.37
N GLN A 70 -9.06 -23.48 -7.23
CA GLN A 70 -9.42 -22.14 -7.74
C GLN A 70 -9.79 -21.18 -6.61
N HIS A 71 -10.55 -21.66 -5.62
CA HIS A 71 -10.91 -20.86 -4.46
C HIS A 71 -9.69 -20.43 -3.65
N LEU A 72 -8.75 -21.34 -3.40
CA LEU A 72 -7.48 -21.05 -2.73
C LEU A 72 -6.66 -20.00 -3.49
N GLU A 73 -6.54 -20.13 -4.82
CA GLU A 73 -5.81 -19.15 -5.63
C GLU A 73 -6.43 -17.76 -5.55
N VAL A 74 -7.76 -17.64 -5.62
CA VAL A 74 -8.45 -16.35 -5.43
C VAL A 74 -8.17 -15.78 -4.04
N LYS A 75 -8.17 -16.61 -3.00
CA LYS A 75 -7.87 -16.18 -1.62
C LYS A 75 -6.43 -15.70 -1.47
N LYS A 76 -5.47 -16.35 -2.15
CA LYS A 76 -4.06 -15.92 -2.21
C LYS A 76 -3.89 -14.59 -2.92
N THR A 77 -4.50 -14.43 -4.10
CA THR A 77 -4.47 -13.15 -4.84
C THR A 77 -5.06 -12.04 -3.99
N CYS A 78 -6.20 -12.30 -3.33
CA CYS A 78 -6.82 -11.35 -2.43
C CYS A 78 -5.90 -10.96 -1.27
N SER A 79 -5.20 -11.92 -0.66
CA SER A 79 -4.19 -11.66 0.38
C SER A 79 -3.09 -10.72 -0.12
N SER A 80 -2.52 -11.00 -1.29
CA SER A 80 -1.43 -10.21 -1.88
C SER A 80 -1.88 -8.78 -2.21
N LEU A 81 -3.08 -8.62 -2.75
CA LEU A 81 -3.67 -7.31 -3.02
C LEU A 81 -3.88 -6.49 -1.74
N PHE A 82 -4.31 -7.14 -0.65
CA PHE A 82 -4.45 -6.47 0.63
C PHE A 82 -3.10 -6.05 1.23
N GLU A 83 -2.08 -6.89 1.15
CA GLU A 83 -0.72 -6.52 1.59
C GLU A 83 -0.18 -5.34 0.78
N SER A 84 -0.41 -5.33 -0.53
CA SER A 84 -0.03 -4.21 -1.39
C SER A 84 -0.79 -2.92 -1.04
N LEU A 85 -2.09 -3.01 -0.79
CA LEU A 85 -2.90 -1.88 -0.37
C LEU A 85 -2.43 -1.33 0.98
N GLN A 86 -2.10 -2.20 1.95
CA GLN A 86 -1.56 -1.78 3.24
C GLN A 86 -0.27 -0.98 3.06
N GLN A 87 0.66 -1.44 2.22
CA GLN A 87 1.89 -0.71 1.95
C GLN A 87 1.63 0.65 1.31
N LEU A 88 0.74 0.71 0.30
CA LEU A 88 0.39 1.97 -0.36
C LEU A 88 -0.24 2.98 0.62
N LEU A 89 -1.04 2.51 1.58
CA LEU A 89 -1.62 3.37 2.61
C LEU A 89 -0.57 3.93 3.56
N ILE A 90 0.42 3.11 3.95
CA ILE A 90 1.55 3.55 4.78
C ILE A 90 2.37 4.61 4.03
N ASP A 91 2.71 4.35 2.77
CA ASP A 91 3.46 5.30 1.94
C ASP A 91 2.70 6.61 1.74
N ALA A 92 1.38 6.53 1.51
CA ALA A 92 0.53 7.70 1.39
C ALA A 92 0.49 8.53 2.68
N ALA A 93 0.44 7.89 3.85
CA ALA A 93 0.49 8.56 5.14
C ALA A 93 1.83 9.30 5.34
N HIS A 94 2.95 8.65 5.02
CA HIS A 94 4.27 9.28 5.08
C HIS A 94 4.40 10.47 4.12
N HIS A 95 3.94 10.33 2.88
CA HIS A 95 3.93 11.44 1.92
C HIS A 95 3.07 12.61 2.41
N HIS A 96 1.92 12.33 3.02
CA HIS A 96 1.06 13.38 3.58
C HIS A 96 1.74 14.13 4.74
N GLU A 97 2.43 13.41 5.62
CA GLU A 97 3.21 14.01 6.70
C GLU A 97 4.34 14.88 6.16
N SER A 98 5.14 14.38 5.21
CA SER A 98 6.23 15.14 4.58
C SER A 98 5.71 16.37 3.85
N PHE A 99 4.58 16.26 3.15
CA PHE A 99 3.94 17.40 2.50
C PHE A 99 3.51 18.46 3.50
N THR A 100 2.93 18.05 4.62
CA THR A 100 2.50 18.96 5.69
C THR A 100 3.69 19.70 6.31
N GLN A 101 4.80 19.00 6.54
CA GLN A 101 6.05 19.60 7.02
C GLN A 101 6.60 20.62 6.02
N LEU A 102 6.69 20.24 4.74
CA LEU A 102 7.18 21.12 3.68
C LEU A 102 6.34 22.40 3.56
N MET A 103 5.01 22.28 3.66
CA MET A 103 4.11 23.44 3.65
C MET A 103 4.32 24.35 4.86
N GLY A 104 4.63 23.79 6.02
CA GLY A 104 5.00 24.55 7.21
C GLY A 104 6.30 25.33 7.02
N ASP A 105 7.34 24.66 6.51
CA ASP A 105 8.65 25.30 6.24
C ASP A 105 8.52 26.42 5.21
N LEU A 106 7.74 26.20 4.15
CA LEU A 106 7.49 27.20 3.12
C LEU A 106 6.78 28.43 3.69
N ALA A 107 5.83 28.25 4.61
CA ALA A 107 5.15 29.36 5.27
C ALA A 107 6.11 30.19 6.12
N ILE A 108 7.02 29.55 6.87
CA ILE A 108 8.06 30.23 7.66
C ILE A 108 8.99 31.01 6.75
N GLN A 109 9.50 30.40 5.67
CA GLN A 109 10.36 31.08 4.70
C GLN A 109 9.68 32.28 4.03
N SER A 110 8.39 32.15 3.72
CA SER A 110 7.61 33.26 3.17
C SER A 110 7.52 34.42 4.16
N GLU A 111 7.30 34.14 5.44
CA GLU A 111 7.24 35.16 6.48
C GLU A 111 8.60 35.85 6.69
N GLU A 112 9.69 35.07 6.72
CA GLU A 112 11.05 35.60 6.83
C GLU A 112 11.43 36.48 5.64
N ARG A 113 11.05 36.08 4.42
CA ARG A 113 11.21 36.90 3.22
C ARG A 113 10.46 38.23 3.37
N ASP A 114 9.20 38.20 3.80
CA ASP A 114 8.38 39.41 3.95
C ASP A 114 8.95 40.35 5.03
N ARG A 115 9.46 39.80 6.14
CA ARG A 115 10.19 40.57 7.16
C ARG A 115 11.45 41.23 6.59
N THR A 116 12.22 40.48 5.79
CA THR A 116 13.44 40.97 5.16
C THR A 116 13.16 42.10 4.16
N LEU A 117 12.12 41.96 3.35
CA LEU A 117 11.68 43.01 2.42
C LEU A 117 11.29 44.29 3.15
N ARG A 118 10.50 44.21 4.22
CA ARG A 118 10.13 45.38 5.04
C ARG A 118 11.34 46.06 5.67
N SER A 119 12.30 45.27 6.17
CA SER A 119 13.55 45.81 6.71
C SER A 119 14.36 46.52 5.62
N SER A 120 14.42 45.94 4.42
CA SER A 120 15.11 46.56 3.28
C SER A 120 14.47 47.88 2.89
N GLU A 121 13.14 47.95 2.77
CA GLU A 121 12.41 49.19 2.46
C GLU A 121 12.64 50.28 3.51
N THR A 122 12.67 49.89 4.79
CA THR A 122 12.92 50.83 5.89
C THR A 122 14.34 51.41 5.80
N LEU A 123 15.34 50.55 5.52
CA LEU A 123 16.72 51.00 5.36
C LEU A 123 16.89 51.90 4.14
N SER A 124 16.25 51.58 3.01
CA SER A 124 16.27 52.44 1.82
C SER A 124 15.73 53.83 2.12
N LYS A 125 14.61 53.94 2.85
CA LYS A 125 14.06 55.23 3.29
C LYS A 125 15.01 56.00 4.20
N GLN A 126 15.62 55.34 5.18
CA GLN A 126 16.61 55.98 6.05
C GLN A 126 17.81 56.51 5.26
N VAL A 127 18.27 55.78 4.24
CA VAL A 127 19.35 56.24 3.36
C VAL A 127 18.92 57.46 2.54
N GLU A 128 17.70 57.48 2.01
CA GLU A 128 17.14 58.65 1.30
C GLU A 128 17.07 59.88 2.22
N GLU A 129 16.53 59.74 3.43
CA GLU A 129 16.45 60.81 4.43
C GLU A 129 17.85 61.34 4.80
N GLN A 130 18.82 60.46 5.04
CA GLN A 130 20.21 60.87 5.31
C GLN A 130 20.84 61.60 4.12
N GLN A 131 20.57 61.18 2.89
CA GLN A 131 21.08 61.87 1.70
C GLN A 131 20.50 63.27 1.57
N GLU A 132 19.21 63.45 1.87
CA GLU A 132 18.56 64.77 1.91
C GLU A 132 19.19 65.67 2.99
N GLU A 133 19.37 65.16 4.21
CA GLU A 133 20.02 65.91 5.29
C GLU A 133 21.45 66.33 4.93
N ILE A 134 22.24 65.42 4.35
CA ILE A 134 23.59 65.71 3.88
C ILE A 134 23.59 66.78 2.78
N ALA A 135 22.63 66.72 1.86
CA ALA A 135 22.49 67.72 0.80
C ALA A 135 22.21 69.12 1.37
N VAL A 136 21.29 69.21 2.33
CA VAL A 136 20.97 70.47 3.05
C VAL A 136 22.20 71.00 3.79
N GLN A 137 22.92 70.15 4.52
CA GLN A 137 24.14 70.57 5.22
C GLN A 137 25.24 71.05 4.26
N LYS A 138 25.45 70.36 3.14
CA LYS A 138 26.41 70.78 2.10
C LYS A 138 26.04 72.14 1.51
N GLN A 139 24.76 72.38 1.23
CA GLN A 139 24.28 73.65 0.72
C GLN A 139 24.50 74.78 1.74
N SER A 140 24.20 74.53 3.02
CA SER A 140 24.46 75.48 4.10
C SER A 140 25.95 75.81 4.24
N ALA A 141 26.82 74.80 4.25
CA ALA A 141 28.28 74.99 4.32
C ALA A 141 28.82 75.83 3.15
N ASN A 142 28.37 75.55 1.93
CA ASN A 142 28.76 76.31 0.74
C ASN A 142 28.24 77.76 0.76
N SER A 143 27.12 78.04 1.46
CA SER A 143 26.62 79.40 1.63
C SER A 143 27.43 80.24 2.64
N HIS A 144 28.11 79.59 3.58
CA HIS A 144 28.90 80.24 4.63
C HIS A 144 30.37 80.47 4.24
N VAL A 145 30.89 79.73 3.27
CA VAL A 145 32.22 79.97 2.69
C VAL A 145 32.07 80.89 1.48
N LYS A 146 32.26 82.20 1.67
CA LYS A 146 32.43 83.12 0.53
C LYS A 146 33.70 82.72 -0.24
N PRO A 147 33.68 82.66 -1.58
CA PRO A 147 34.91 82.58 -2.35
C PRO A 147 35.74 83.84 -2.08
N ILE A 148 37.01 83.65 -1.70
CA ILE A 148 38.03 84.71 -1.69
C ILE A 148 38.47 84.96 -3.13
#